data_AF-A0ABD0S0W9-F1
#
_entry.id   AF-A0ABD0S0W9-F1
#
_cell.length_a   1.000
_cell.length_b   1.000
_cell.length_c   1.000
_cell.angle_alpha   90.00
_cell.angle_beta   90.00
_cell.angle_gamma   90.00
#
_symmetry.space_group_name_H-M   'P 1'
#
loop_
_entity.id
_entity.type
_entity.pdbx_description
1 polymer ?
#
loop_
_entity_poly.entity_id
_entity_poly.type
_entity_poly.pdbx_seq_one_letter_code
_entity_poly.pdbx_strand_id
1 'polypeptide(L)' 'SLKRLDEYLQTPLPEEIDANSMDDPSVSTRSFLDGVDLTLADCNLLPKLHIIK' A
#
# COMPACT_ATOMS: atom_id res chain seq x y z
N SER A 1 -6.50 -14.06 -8.06
CA SER A 1 -5.99 -12.83 -8.69
C SER A 1 -5.51 -11.90 -7.59
N LEU A 2 -4.34 -11.27 -7.77
CA LEU A 2 -3.76 -10.32 -6.82
C LEU A 2 -4.38 -8.91 -6.91
N LYS A 3 -5.45 -8.73 -7.69
CA LYS A 3 -6.09 -7.43 -7.97
C LYS A 3 -6.45 -6.63 -6.71
N ARG A 4 -7.02 -7.26 -5.68
CA ARG A 4 -7.35 -6.57 -4.42
C ARG A 4 -6.12 -6.05 -3.67
N LEU A 5 -5.00 -6.77 -3.76
CA LEU A 5 -3.74 -6.34 -3.16
C LEU A 5 -3.14 -5.16 -3.94
N ASP A 6 -3.19 -5.24 -5.28
CA ASP A 6 -2.75 -4.14 -6.14
C ASP A 6 -3.56 -2.86 -5.89
N GLU A 7 -4.90 -2.97 -5.86
CA GLU A 7 -5.79 -1.86 -5.52
C GLU A 7 -5.46 -1.27 -4.13
N TYR A 8 -5.19 -2.12 -3.14
CA TYR A 8 -4.81 -1.67 -1.80
C TYR A 8 -3.48 -0.91 -1.81
N LEU A 9 -2.44 -1.42 -2.49
CA LEU A 9 -1.13 -0.79 -2.57
C LEU A 9 -1.13 0.53 -3.36
N GLN A 10 -2.02 0.67 -4.35
CA GLN A 10 -2.18 1.90 -5.12
C GLN A 10 -3.01 2.97 -4.41
N THR A 11 -3.92 2.56 -3.53
CA THR A 11 -4.77 3.51 -2.77
C THR A 11 -3.94 4.19 -1.67
N PRO A 12 -3.84 5.52 -1.64
CA PRO A 12 -3.09 6.25 -0.62
C PRO A 12 -3.69 6.04 0.77
N LEU A 13 -2.82 5.99 1.79
CA LEU A 13 -3.24 5.94 3.19
C LEU A 13 -3.76 7.31 3.66
N PRO A 14 -4.57 7.38 4.73
CA PRO A 14 -5.07 8.65 5.25
C PRO A 14 -3.98 9.67 5.57
N GLU A 15 -2.79 9.20 5.98
CA GLU A 15 -1.63 10.04 6.27
C GLU A 15 -1.01 10.66 5.01
N GLU A 16 -1.24 10.06 3.84
CA GLU A 16 -0.77 10.55 2.53
C GLU A 16 -1.76 11.54 1.90
N ILE A 17 -2.97 11.68 2.44
CA ILE A 17 -4.04 12.52 1.88
C ILE A 17 -4.07 13.88 2.61
N ASP A 18 -3.83 14.96 1.87
CA ASP A 18 -4.08 16.31 2.38
C ASP A 18 -5.59 16.62 2.35
N ALA A 19 -6.21 16.62 3.52
CA ALA A 19 -7.64 16.91 3.69
C ALA A 19 -8.06 18.32 3.24
N ASN A 20 -7.10 19.24 3.01
CA ASN A 20 -7.38 20.59 2.52
C ASN A 20 -7.20 20.74 1.00
N SER A 21 -6.67 19.71 0.33
CA SER A 21 -6.54 19.71 -1.12
C SER A 21 -7.91 19.55 -1.79
N MET A 22 -8.12 20.29 -2.87
CA MET A 22 -9.30 20.14 -3.74
C MET A 22 -9.07 19.13 -4.87
N ASP A 23 -7.85 18.61 -4.99
CA ASP A 23 -7.47 17.63 -6.01
C ASP A 23 -7.81 16.21 -5.55
N ASP A 24 -8.04 15.32 -6.53
CA ASP A 24 -8.20 13.90 -6.24
C ASP A 24 -6.90 13.33 -5.60
N PRO A 25 -7.03 12.40 -4.65
CA PRO A 25 -5.87 11.81 -4.00
C PRO A 25 -5.00 11.07 -5.01
N SER A 26 -3.71 11.39 -5.02
CA SER A 26 -2.73 10.79 -5.92
C SER A 26 -2.51 9.30 -5.61
N VAL A 27 -1.88 8.57 -6.53
CA VAL A 27 -1.43 7.20 -6.26
C VAL A 27 -0.52 7.19 -5.02
N SER A 28 -0.70 6.18 -4.17
CA SER A 28 0.13 5.94 -2.99
C SER A 28 1.62 5.93 -3.32
N THR A 29 2.42 6.52 -2.43
CA THR A 29 3.88 6.59 -2.55
C THR A 29 4.62 5.70 -1.55
N ARG A 30 3.87 5.09 -0.61
CA ARG A 30 4.43 4.21 0.41
C ARG A 30 5.17 3.00 -0.17
N SER A 31 6.20 2.55 0.55
CA SER A 31 7.06 1.45 0.10
C SER A 31 6.56 0.06 0.54
N PHE A 32 5.77 -0.01 1.60
CA PHE A 32 5.31 -1.24 2.25
C PHE A 32 3.82 -1.18 2.58
N LEU A 33 3.24 -2.28 3.08
CA LEU A 33 1.80 -2.41 3.27
C LEU A 33 1.18 -1.24 4.03
N ASP A 34 1.82 -0.84 5.13
CA ASP A 34 1.31 0.13 6.09
C ASP A 34 2.09 1.47 6.09
N GLY A 35 3.04 1.67 5.17
CA GLY A 35 3.83 2.91 5.15
C GLY A 35 5.21 2.78 4.50
N VAL A 36 6.15 3.60 4.96
CA VAL A 36 7.53 3.63 4.43
C VAL A 36 8.46 2.62 5.08
N ASP A 37 8.09 2.10 6.25
CA ASP A 37 8.88 1.14 7.03
C ASP A 37 8.24 -0.25 6.99
N LEU A 38 9.09 -1.28 7.11
CA LEU A 38 8.64 -2.68 7.21
C LEU A 38 7.91 -2.93 8.54
N THR A 39 6.75 -3.56 8.45
CA THR A 39 5.97 -4.00 9.61
C THR A 39 5.85 -5.53 9.67
N LEU A 40 5.18 -6.01 10.72
CA LEU A 40 4.85 -7.43 10.84
C LEU A 40 3.89 -7.90 9.73
N ALA A 41 3.09 -7.00 9.16
CA ALA A 41 2.21 -7.34 8.04
C ALA A 41 3.03 -7.77 6.81
N ASP A 42 4.10 -7.03 6.50
CA ASP A 42 5.01 -7.34 5.40
C ASP A 42 5.73 -8.66 5.63
N CYS A 43 6.24 -8.87 6.84
CA CYS A 43 6.92 -10.10 7.21
C CYS A 43 6.04 -11.35 7.03
N ASN A 44 4.72 -11.20 7.16
CA ASN A 44 3.76 -12.30 6.96
C ASN A 44 3.37 -12.47 5.47
N LEU A 45 3.29 -11.38 4.70
CA LEU A 45 2.77 -11.42 3.33
C LEU A 45 3.87 -11.60 2.27
N LEU A 46 5.00 -10.91 2.39
CA LEU A 46 6.08 -10.94 1.39
C LEU A 46 6.62 -12.35 1.11
N PRO A 47 6.87 -13.21 2.13
CA PRO A 47 7.30 -14.58 1.86
C PRO A 47 6.27 -15.39 1.07
N LYS A 48 4.97 -15.15 1.32
CA LYS A 48 3.88 -15.86 0.61
C LYS A 48 3.77 -15.38 -0.83
N LEU A 49 3.86 -14.07 -1.06
CA LEU A 49 3.85 -13.50 -2.41
C LEU A 49 5.06 -13.94 -3.23
N HIS A 50 6.25 -14.07 -2.61
CA HIS A 50 7.44 -14.54 -3.32
C HIS A 50 7.30 -15.97 -3.87
N ILE A 51 6.56 -16.83 -3.17
CA ILE A 51 6.33 -18.22 -3.57
C ILE A 51 5.29 -18.32 -4.70
N ILE A 52 4.32 -17.40 -4.72
CA ILE A 52 3.27 -17.36 -5.75
C ILE A 52 3.88 -16.77 -7.03
N LYS A 53 4.07 -17.62 -8.05
CA LYS A 53 4.42 -17.19 -9.42
C LYS A 53 3.19 -16.82 -10.24
#